data_AF-A0A1Q9DS56-F1
#
_entry.id   AF-A0A1Q9DS56-F1
#
_cell.length_a   1.000
_cell.length_b   1.000
_cell.length_c   1.000
_cell.angle_alpha   90.00
_cell.angle_beta   90.00
_cell.angle_gamma   90.00
#
_symmetry.space_group_name_H-M   'P 1'
#
loop_
_entity.id
_entity.type
_entity.pdbx_description
1 polymer ?
#
loop_
_entity_poly.entity_id
_entity_poly.type
_entity_poly.pdbx_seq_one_letter_code
_entity_poly.pdbx_strand_id
1 'polypeptide(L)'
;METHAALAYHKALVQKMQPHGKQEAQHDKSASQLLKIRRAMPKDAAGNLVVGEKEATATRAVIWLHGFGDSPEGWAMAWQPLQGLTSWSWHHLCAPLLEQPCYGNKKLRGWGQFHTQEVIHVGSTDYIDEDKGGSYAASVAMVLAEIEKLEKRMPSEQVLIGGFSQGAAIALHCALQHSRPLAGCVAVSGWLTASARRILSDGWKGSTSFLLCHGTADDMVGFDC
;
A
#
# COMPACT_ATOMS: atom_id res chain seq x y z
N MET A 1 -4.77 22.11 -5.30
CA MET A 1 -3.49 22.51 -4.66
C MET A 1 -2.89 21.41 -3.77
N GLU A 2 -3.16 20.12 -4.02
CA GLU A 2 -2.68 19.02 -3.13
C GLU A 2 -2.06 17.82 -3.87
N THR A 3 -1.55 18.00 -5.08
CA THR A 3 -0.83 16.95 -5.84
C THR A 3 0.69 17.02 -5.69
N HIS A 4 1.21 18.00 -4.93
CA HIS A 4 2.65 18.23 -4.81
C HIS A 4 3.39 17.26 -3.89
N ALA A 5 2.73 16.68 -2.88
CA ALA A 5 3.43 15.86 -1.87
C ALA A 5 3.81 14.46 -2.38
N ALA A 6 2.90 13.77 -3.10
CA ALA A 6 3.16 12.44 -3.65
C ALA A 6 4.18 12.48 -4.81
N LEU A 7 4.05 13.47 -5.70
CA LEU A 7 4.98 13.67 -6.81
C LEU A 7 6.37 14.12 -6.32
N ALA A 8 6.44 14.90 -5.23
CA ALA A 8 7.71 15.28 -4.60
C ALA A 8 8.41 14.08 -3.93
N TYR A 9 7.68 13.15 -3.33
CA TYR A 9 8.27 11.95 -2.72
C TYR A 9 8.88 11.02 -3.76
N HIS A 10 8.22 10.83 -4.91
CA HIS A 10 8.75 10.02 -6.00
C HIS A 10 9.95 10.67 -6.70
N LYS A 11 9.87 11.98 -7.02
CA LYS A 11 11.02 12.72 -7.60
C LYS A 11 12.24 12.72 -6.67
N ALA A 12 12.03 12.77 -5.35
CA ALA A 12 13.11 12.70 -4.37
C ALA A 12 13.77 11.31 -4.29
N LEU A 13 13.03 10.22 -4.56
CA LEU A 13 13.59 8.87 -4.65
C LEU A 13 14.45 8.70 -5.91
N VAL A 14 13.97 9.20 -7.06
CA VAL A 14 14.70 9.15 -8.33
C VAL A 14 15.96 10.04 -8.32
N GLN A 15 15.89 11.23 -7.72
CA GLN A 15 17.07 12.11 -7.58
C GLN A 15 18.15 11.54 -6.66
N LYS A 16 17.78 10.80 -5.59
CA LYS A 16 18.76 10.16 -4.70
C LYS A 16 19.52 9.00 -5.34
N MET A 17 19.09 8.54 -6.51
CA MET A 17 19.76 7.48 -7.28
C MET A 17 20.76 8.02 -8.32
N GLN A 18 20.88 9.34 -8.49
CA GLN A 18 21.90 9.94 -9.35
C GLN A 18 23.05 10.54 -8.51
N PRO A 19 24.33 10.31 -8.89
CA PRO A 19 25.45 10.89 -8.16
C PRO A 19 25.67 12.37 -8.50
N HIS A 20 26.03 13.14 -7.46
CA HIS A 20 26.45 14.55 -7.39
C HIS A 20 25.35 15.56 -7.03
N GLY A 21 25.50 16.51 -6.09
CA GLY A 21 26.61 16.91 -5.22
C GLY A 21 26.29 18.30 -4.61
N LYS A 22 26.60 18.49 -3.32
CA LYS A 22 26.69 19.77 -2.57
C LYS A 22 25.40 20.55 -2.22
N GLN A 23 24.60 20.03 -1.29
CA GLN A 23 23.77 20.79 -0.32
C GLN A 23 23.63 20.00 1.01
N GLU A 24 24.76 19.65 1.65
CA GLU A 24 24.82 18.52 2.59
C GLU A 24 24.71 18.81 4.10
N ALA A 25 24.67 20.05 4.61
CA ALA A 25 24.85 20.25 6.06
C ALA A 25 23.57 20.36 6.92
N GLN A 26 22.51 21.01 6.43
CA GLN A 26 21.26 21.23 7.20
C GLN A 26 20.18 20.19 6.89
N HIS A 27 20.11 19.73 5.64
CA HIS A 27 19.24 18.63 5.22
C HIS A 27 19.60 17.30 5.89
N ASP A 28 20.87 17.10 6.21
CA ASP A 28 21.41 15.85 6.75
C ASP A 28 21.08 15.64 8.24
N LYS A 29 20.95 16.71 9.04
CA LYS A 29 20.45 16.63 10.43
C LYS A 29 18.97 16.26 10.50
N SER A 30 18.15 16.81 9.61
CA SER A 30 16.73 16.46 9.49
C SER A 30 16.55 15.02 8.99
N ALA A 31 17.26 14.63 7.93
CA ALA A 31 17.18 13.29 7.37
C ALA A 31 17.68 12.22 8.36
N SER A 32 18.77 12.48 9.08
CA SER A 32 19.28 11.57 10.11
C SER A 32 18.34 11.46 11.32
N GLN A 33 17.64 12.52 11.69
CA GLN A 33 16.63 12.49 12.75
C GLN A 33 15.38 11.70 12.32
N LEU A 34 14.89 11.90 11.09
CA LEU A 34 13.79 11.12 10.53
C LEU A 34 14.17 9.63 10.43
N LEU A 35 15.41 9.32 10.04
CA LEU A 35 15.90 7.94 9.99
C LEU A 35 15.95 7.29 11.39
N LYS A 36 16.34 8.05 12.42
CA LYS A 36 16.31 7.59 13.82
C LYS A 36 14.88 7.31 14.27
N ILE A 37 13.92 8.17 13.95
CA ILE A 37 12.49 7.97 14.26
C ILE A 37 11.96 6.71 13.56
N ARG A 38 12.24 6.54 12.25
CA ARG A 38 11.83 5.34 11.49
C ARG A 38 12.37 4.05 12.11
N ARG A 39 13.63 4.05 12.55
CA ARG A 39 14.27 2.88 13.18
C ARG A 39 13.72 2.56 14.56
N ALA A 40 13.18 3.54 15.27
CA ALA A 40 12.65 3.36 16.62
C ALA A 40 11.21 2.83 16.66
N MET A 41 10.49 2.83 15.52
CA MET A 41 9.13 2.32 15.47
C MET A 41 9.11 0.79 15.60
N PRO A 42 8.36 0.24 16.59
CA PRO A 42 8.33 -1.19 16.85
C PRO A 42 7.65 -1.93 15.70
N LYS A 43 8.33 -2.95 15.17
CA LYS A 43 7.84 -3.78 14.08
C LYS A 43 7.81 -5.24 14.49
N ASP A 44 6.88 -6.00 13.93
CA ASP A 44 6.87 -7.45 14.07
C ASP A 44 7.96 -8.11 13.19
N ALA A 45 8.03 -9.45 13.23
CA ALA A 45 8.99 -10.22 12.45
C ALA A 45 8.80 -10.10 10.93
N ALA A 46 7.57 -9.78 10.47
CA ALA A 46 7.27 -9.51 9.06
C ALA A 46 7.61 -8.06 8.66
N GLY A 47 7.95 -7.21 9.63
CA GLY A 47 8.24 -5.80 9.43
C GLY A 47 6.99 -4.92 9.43
N ASN A 48 5.83 -5.46 9.80
CA ASN A 48 4.60 -4.67 9.94
C ASN A 48 4.70 -3.74 11.13
N LEU A 49 4.03 -2.60 11.04
CA LEU A 49 4.02 -1.55 12.04
C LEU A 49 2.59 -1.28 12.50
N VAL A 50 2.34 -1.39 13.80
CA VAL A 50 1.06 -0.99 14.41
C VAL A 50 1.26 0.28 15.24
N VAL A 51 0.45 1.31 14.99
CA VAL A 51 0.47 2.58 15.75
C VAL A 51 -0.94 2.99 16.16
N GLY A 52 -1.04 3.91 17.13
CA GLY A 52 -2.31 4.39 17.66
C GLY A 52 -2.78 3.59 18.87
N GLU A 53 -4.10 3.47 19.02
CA GLU A 53 -4.72 2.77 20.15
C GLU A 53 -4.36 1.29 20.14
N LYS A 54 -4.17 0.69 21.32
CA LYS A 54 -3.85 -0.74 21.40
C LYS A 54 -5.00 -1.56 20.83
N GLU A 55 -4.69 -2.64 20.13
CA GLU A 55 -5.69 -3.53 19.53
C GLU A 55 -6.71 -4.10 20.54
N ALA A 56 -6.39 -4.11 21.85
CA ALA A 56 -7.29 -4.59 22.90
C ALA A 56 -8.38 -3.56 23.29
N THR A 57 -8.17 -2.28 22.97
CA THR A 57 -9.04 -1.17 23.37
C THR A 57 -9.56 -0.36 22.18
N ALA A 58 -8.94 -0.49 21.00
CA ALA A 58 -9.38 0.15 19.78
C ALA A 58 -10.77 -0.36 19.33
N THR A 59 -11.66 0.57 18.97
CA THR A 59 -13.00 0.26 18.45
C THR A 59 -13.05 0.26 16.92
N ARG A 60 -11.98 0.73 16.27
CA ARG A 60 -11.81 0.85 14.82
C ARG A 60 -10.36 0.59 14.43
N ALA A 61 -10.17 0.06 13.23
CA ALA A 61 -8.86 -0.21 12.68
C ALA A 61 -8.73 0.27 11.23
N VAL A 62 -7.51 0.66 10.86
CA VAL A 62 -7.10 0.95 9.48
C VAL A 62 -5.95 0.03 9.11
N ILE A 63 -6.10 -0.72 8.02
CA ILE A 63 -5.00 -1.42 7.36
C ILE A 63 -4.52 -0.55 6.21
N TRP A 64 -3.23 -0.23 6.17
CA TRP A 64 -2.64 0.56 5.08
C TRP A 64 -1.48 -0.18 4.40
N LEU A 65 -1.51 -0.24 3.08
CA LEU A 65 -0.56 -0.96 2.23
C LEU A 65 0.28 0.01 1.40
N HIS A 66 1.60 -0.03 1.59
CA HIS A 66 2.53 0.83 0.85
C HIS A 66 2.73 0.39 -0.60
N GLY A 67 3.31 1.25 -1.45
CA GLY A 67 3.64 0.92 -2.84
C GLY A 67 4.89 0.05 -3.00
N PHE A 68 5.18 -0.37 -4.23
CA PHE A 68 6.38 -1.15 -4.57
C PHE A 68 7.67 -0.44 -4.10
N GLY A 69 8.59 -1.20 -3.51
CA GLY A 69 9.89 -0.73 -3.04
C GLY A 69 9.88 0.14 -1.77
N ASP A 70 8.70 0.50 -1.24
CA ASP A 70 8.57 1.34 -0.06
C ASP A 70 8.51 0.53 1.26
N SER A 71 8.19 1.18 2.36
CA SER A 71 8.07 0.56 3.68
C SER A 71 6.92 1.14 4.53
N PRO A 72 6.43 0.41 5.55
CA PRO A 72 5.38 0.87 6.46
C PRO A 72 5.65 2.23 7.12
N GLU A 73 6.90 2.50 7.48
CA GLU A 73 7.28 3.68 8.26
C GLU A 73 7.03 4.99 7.53
N GLY A 74 7.23 5.02 6.21
CA GLY A 74 7.02 6.23 5.41
C GLY A 74 5.56 6.66 5.46
N TRP A 75 4.65 5.70 5.34
CA TRP A 75 3.21 5.91 5.38
C TRP A 75 2.70 6.19 6.78
N ALA A 76 3.20 5.49 7.81
CA ALA A 76 2.86 5.83 9.19
C ALA A 76 3.20 7.28 9.52
N MET A 77 4.34 7.78 9.05
CA MET A 77 4.69 9.20 9.22
C MET A 77 3.80 10.15 8.40
N ALA A 78 3.47 9.78 7.15
CA ALA A 78 2.58 10.59 6.31
C ALA A 78 1.17 10.72 6.91
N TRP A 79 0.68 9.65 7.54
CA TRP A 79 -0.64 9.60 8.18
C TRP A 79 -0.65 10.14 9.61
N GLN A 80 0.51 10.45 10.21
CA GLN A 80 0.62 10.88 11.60
C GLN A 80 -0.39 11.99 12.00
N PRO A 81 -0.64 13.04 11.19
CA PRO A 81 -1.62 14.07 11.55
C PRO A 81 -3.03 13.51 11.73
N LEU A 82 -3.46 12.58 10.87
CA LEU A 82 -4.77 11.94 10.97
C LEU A 82 -4.80 10.93 12.12
N GLN A 83 -3.73 10.15 12.28
CA GLN A 83 -3.61 9.17 13.36
C GLN A 83 -3.75 9.80 14.73
N GLY A 84 -3.13 10.96 14.96
CA GLY A 84 -3.20 11.70 16.22
C GLY A 84 -4.57 12.28 16.56
N LEU A 85 -5.49 12.33 15.59
CA LEU A 85 -6.87 12.81 15.78
C LEU A 85 -7.87 11.68 16.03
N THR A 86 -7.42 10.42 15.95
CA THR A 86 -8.29 9.23 16.05
C THR A 86 -7.84 8.34 17.20
N SER A 87 -8.79 7.62 17.80
CA SER A 87 -8.50 6.53 18.75
C SER A 87 -8.54 5.17 18.05
N TRP A 88 -8.02 5.10 16.82
CA TRP A 88 -8.05 3.90 15.98
C TRP A 88 -6.70 3.17 16.05
N SER A 89 -6.70 1.86 15.78
CA SER A 89 -5.45 1.12 15.55
C SER A 89 -5.08 1.18 14.07
N TRP A 90 -3.83 1.52 13.76
CA TRP A 90 -3.34 1.65 12.39
C TRP A 90 -2.29 0.59 12.11
N HIS A 91 -2.60 -0.32 11.19
CA HIS A 91 -1.83 -1.48 10.79
C HIS A 91 -1.18 -1.21 9.44
N HIS A 92 0.07 -0.75 9.46
CA HIS A 92 0.86 -0.52 8.25
C HIS A 92 1.59 -1.82 7.92
N LEU A 93 1.09 -2.54 6.92
CA LEU A 93 1.63 -3.84 6.54
C LEU A 93 2.81 -3.70 5.59
N CYS A 94 3.78 -4.60 5.75
CA CYS A 94 5.03 -4.61 5.01
C CYS A 94 4.94 -5.61 3.86
N ALA A 95 5.18 -5.14 2.64
CA ALA A 95 5.21 -6.03 1.48
C ALA A 95 6.36 -7.06 1.61
N PRO A 96 6.13 -8.32 1.18
CA PRO A 96 7.16 -9.34 1.20
C PRO A 96 8.31 -9.00 0.23
N LEU A 97 9.47 -9.63 0.44
CA LEU A 97 10.56 -9.60 -0.53
C LEU A 97 10.29 -10.62 -1.63
N LEU A 98 10.09 -10.14 -2.86
CA LEU A 98 9.84 -10.96 -4.04
C LEU A 98 10.95 -10.73 -5.06
N GLU A 99 11.31 -11.79 -5.80
CA GLU A 99 12.15 -11.64 -6.99
C GLU A 99 11.38 -10.91 -8.06
N GLN A 100 11.97 -9.85 -8.61
CA GLN A 100 11.33 -8.99 -9.61
C GLN A 100 11.93 -9.23 -10.99
N PRO A 101 11.21 -9.92 -11.91
CA PRO A 101 11.70 -10.23 -13.25
C PRO A 101 12.25 -9.01 -13.99
N CYS A 102 11.53 -7.89 -13.97
CA CYS A 102 11.93 -6.66 -14.66
C CYS A 102 13.18 -5.98 -14.06
N TYR A 103 13.64 -6.40 -12.87
CA TYR A 103 14.84 -5.91 -12.21
C TYR A 103 15.95 -6.98 -12.15
N GLY A 104 15.94 -7.95 -13.07
CA GLY A 104 16.93 -9.02 -13.11
C GLY A 104 16.81 -9.96 -11.91
N ASN A 105 15.57 -10.27 -11.49
CA ASN A 105 15.23 -11.13 -10.36
C ASN A 105 15.79 -10.67 -9.00
N LYS A 106 16.13 -9.39 -8.86
CA LYS A 106 16.49 -8.82 -7.56
C LYS A 106 15.31 -8.96 -6.59
N LYS A 107 15.62 -9.30 -5.33
CA LYS A 107 14.63 -9.35 -4.25
C LYS A 107 14.31 -7.94 -3.76
N LEU A 108 13.13 -7.46 -4.10
CA LEU A 108 12.62 -6.14 -3.73
C LEU A 108 11.26 -6.28 -3.04
N ARG A 109 10.90 -5.29 -2.23
CA ARG A 109 9.60 -5.27 -1.55
C ARG A 109 8.50 -5.05 -2.57
N GLY A 110 7.57 -5.99 -2.68
CA GLY A 110 6.45 -5.90 -3.59
C GLY A 110 5.34 -6.86 -3.16
N TRP A 111 4.10 -6.47 -3.41
CA TRP A 111 2.94 -7.30 -3.20
C TRP A 111 2.66 -8.25 -4.37
N GLY A 112 3.25 -7.96 -5.52
CA GLY A 112 3.27 -8.82 -6.70
C GLY A 112 4.58 -8.65 -7.44
N GLN A 113 4.80 -9.49 -8.44
CA GLN A 113 5.93 -9.37 -9.34
C GLN A 113 5.63 -8.34 -10.45
N PHE A 114 6.66 -7.63 -10.89
CA PHE A 114 6.66 -6.86 -12.12
C PHE A 114 7.50 -7.58 -13.18
N HIS A 115 6.89 -7.77 -14.33
CA HIS A 115 7.47 -8.40 -15.51
C HIS A 115 8.12 -7.37 -16.44
N THR A 116 7.64 -6.12 -16.40
CA THR A 116 8.17 -5.01 -17.19
C THR A 116 8.48 -3.79 -16.32
N GLN A 117 9.21 -2.82 -16.88
CA GLN A 117 9.36 -1.49 -16.28
C GLN A 117 8.46 -0.45 -16.98
N GLU A 118 7.47 -0.92 -17.74
CA GLU A 118 6.54 -0.07 -18.46
C GLU A 118 5.47 0.50 -17.52
N VAL A 119 4.79 1.54 -17.99
CA VAL A 119 3.65 2.13 -17.28
C VAL A 119 2.55 1.09 -17.14
N ILE A 120 1.93 1.01 -15.96
CA ILE A 120 0.72 0.22 -15.78
C ILE A 120 -0.44 0.97 -16.42
N HIS A 121 -1.08 0.39 -17.42
CA HIS A 121 -2.27 0.97 -18.06
C HIS A 121 -3.18 -0.17 -18.53
N VAL A 122 -4.40 0.14 -18.97
CA VAL A 122 -5.32 -0.92 -19.44
C VAL A 122 -4.70 -1.66 -20.62
N GLY A 123 -4.50 -2.96 -20.45
CA GLY A 123 -3.90 -3.84 -21.45
C GLY A 123 -2.37 -3.95 -21.40
N SER A 124 -1.67 -3.25 -20.49
CA SER A 124 -0.23 -3.42 -20.32
C SER A 124 0.12 -4.80 -19.71
N THR A 125 1.36 -5.24 -19.86
CA THR A 125 1.82 -6.58 -19.47
C THR A 125 1.49 -6.91 -18.00
N ASP A 126 1.87 -6.02 -17.09
CA ASP A 126 1.66 -6.19 -15.65
C ASP A 126 0.20 -5.91 -15.23
N TYR A 127 -0.55 -5.16 -16.03
CA TYR A 127 -2.00 -4.99 -15.80
C TYR A 127 -2.75 -6.30 -16.08
N ILE A 128 -2.45 -6.98 -17.19
CA ILE A 128 -3.15 -8.21 -17.61
C ILE A 128 -2.61 -9.49 -16.97
N ASP A 129 -1.56 -9.40 -16.14
CA ASP A 129 -0.97 -10.57 -15.49
C ASP A 129 -2.01 -11.34 -14.67
N GLU A 130 -2.13 -12.63 -14.99
CA GLU A 130 -3.02 -13.57 -14.30
C GLU A 130 -2.42 -14.09 -12.98
N ASP A 131 -1.26 -13.55 -12.57
CA ASP A 131 -0.53 -13.91 -11.36
C ASP A 131 -0.22 -15.41 -11.32
N LYS A 132 0.33 -15.95 -12.42
CA LYS A 132 0.67 -17.39 -12.51
C LYS A 132 1.67 -17.83 -11.42
N GLY A 133 2.48 -16.90 -10.92
CA GLY A 133 3.38 -17.12 -9.79
C GLY A 133 2.71 -17.07 -8.42
N GLY A 134 1.44 -16.65 -8.33
CA GLY A 134 0.66 -16.56 -7.09
C GLY A 134 1.13 -15.48 -6.12
N SER A 135 1.88 -14.49 -6.60
CA SER A 135 2.48 -13.43 -5.78
C SER A 135 1.43 -12.45 -5.24
N TYR A 136 0.51 -11.98 -6.08
CA TYR A 136 -0.63 -11.18 -5.66
C TYR A 136 -1.56 -12.01 -4.77
N ALA A 137 -1.84 -13.26 -5.13
CA ALA A 137 -2.69 -14.16 -4.33
C ALA A 137 -2.13 -14.38 -2.92
N ALA A 138 -0.82 -14.58 -2.78
CA ALA A 138 -0.18 -14.73 -1.47
C ALA A 138 -0.28 -13.45 -0.63
N SER A 139 -0.06 -12.28 -1.26
CA SER A 139 -0.21 -10.98 -0.58
C SER A 139 -1.66 -10.72 -0.13
N VAL A 140 -2.64 -11.05 -0.97
CA VAL A 140 -4.06 -10.95 -0.62
C VAL A 140 -4.41 -11.86 0.55
N ALA A 141 -3.95 -13.11 0.54
CA ALA A 141 -4.17 -14.04 1.65
C ALA A 141 -3.58 -13.51 2.96
N MET A 142 -2.39 -12.90 2.92
CA MET A 142 -1.75 -12.27 4.09
C MET A 142 -2.60 -11.12 4.63
N VAL A 143 -3.09 -10.24 3.76
CA VAL A 143 -3.87 -9.07 4.17
C VAL A 143 -5.26 -9.46 4.67
N LEU A 144 -5.92 -10.43 4.02
CA LEU A 144 -7.19 -10.99 4.48
C LEU A 144 -7.04 -11.64 5.86
N ALA A 145 -5.93 -12.32 6.15
CA ALA A 145 -5.66 -12.87 7.47
C ALA A 145 -5.53 -11.78 8.56
N GLU A 146 -4.99 -10.60 8.24
CA GLU A 146 -4.96 -9.47 9.18
C GLU A 146 -6.36 -8.87 9.39
N ILE A 147 -7.18 -8.78 8.35
CA ILE A 147 -8.60 -8.41 8.46
C ILE A 147 -9.30 -9.38 9.42
N GLU A 148 -9.20 -10.69 9.16
CA GLU A 148 -9.82 -11.73 10.00
C GLU A 148 -9.32 -11.71 11.45
N LYS A 149 -8.06 -11.37 11.68
CA LYS A 149 -7.50 -11.18 13.02
C LYS A 149 -8.17 -10.00 13.74
N LEU A 150 -8.36 -8.87 13.07
CA LEU A 150 -9.06 -7.70 13.62
C LEU A 150 -10.53 -8.00 13.89
N GLU A 151 -11.17 -8.75 13.01
CA GLU A 151 -12.59 -9.10 13.10
C GLU A 151 -12.92 -10.00 14.31
N LYS A 152 -11.91 -10.61 14.93
CA LYS A 152 -12.08 -11.31 16.22
C LYS A 152 -12.34 -10.35 17.39
N ARG A 153 -12.11 -9.05 17.20
CA ARG A 153 -12.17 -8.02 18.25
C ARG A 153 -13.08 -6.84 17.92
N MET A 154 -13.38 -6.61 16.65
CA MET A 154 -14.30 -5.58 16.19
C MET A 154 -15.13 -6.05 15.00
N PRO A 155 -16.33 -5.48 14.75
CA PRO A 155 -17.08 -5.76 13.53
C PRO A 155 -16.29 -5.37 12.27
N SER A 156 -16.54 -6.04 11.14
CA SER A 156 -15.86 -5.78 9.86
C SER A 156 -16.12 -4.35 9.38
N GLU A 157 -17.28 -3.79 9.70
CA GLU A 157 -17.70 -2.42 9.42
C GLU A 157 -16.92 -1.37 10.23
N GLN A 158 -16.04 -1.78 11.15
CA GLN A 158 -15.09 -0.91 11.85
C GLN A 158 -13.66 -1.04 11.32
N VAL A 159 -13.43 -1.87 10.29
CA VAL A 159 -12.13 -2.08 9.65
C VAL A 159 -12.13 -1.38 8.29
N LEU A 160 -11.24 -0.40 8.12
CA LEU A 160 -10.97 0.25 6.84
C LEU A 160 -9.68 -0.34 6.25
N ILE A 161 -9.66 -0.59 4.94
CA ILE A 161 -8.45 -0.97 4.22
C ILE A 161 -8.08 0.09 3.19
N GLY A 162 -6.80 0.32 2.98
CA GLY A 162 -6.37 1.17 1.89
C GLY A 162 -4.93 0.97 1.48
N GLY A 163 -4.53 1.65 0.42
CA GLY A 163 -3.15 1.58 -0.03
C GLY A 163 -2.83 2.53 -1.17
N PHE A 164 -1.54 2.53 -1.53
CA PHE A 164 -0.98 3.31 -2.62
C PHE A 164 -0.35 2.40 -3.68
N SER A 165 -0.56 2.71 -4.97
CA SER A 165 0.03 1.99 -6.10
C SER A 165 -0.21 0.48 -6.00
N GLN A 166 0.84 -0.34 -5.98
CA GLN A 166 0.69 -1.80 -5.83
C GLN A 166 -0.05 -2.19 -4.53
N GLY A 167 0.11 -1.43 -3.45
CA GLY A 167 -0.66 -1.63 -2.22
C GLY A 167 -2.15 -1.30 -2.40
N ALA A 168 -2.48 -0.32 -3.24
CA ALA A 168 -3.87 -0.03 -3.59
C ALA A 168 -4.50 -1.18 -4.38
N ALA A 169 -3.75 -1.81 -5.30
CA ALA A 169 -4.22 -2.98 -6.04
C ALA A 169 -4.56 -4.17 -5.13
N ILE A 170 -3.74 -4.41 -4.09
CA ILE A 170 -4.05 -5.42 -3.07
C ILE A 170 -5.25 -5.03 -2.23
N ALA A 171 -5.32 -3.77 -1.77
CA ALA A 171 -6.44 -3.28 -0.95
C ALA A 171 -7.79 -3.46 -1.67
N LEU A 172 -7.85 -3.11 -2.96
CA LEU A 172 -9.01 -3.32 -3.80
C LEU A 172 -9.36 -4.80 -3.95
N HIS A 173 -8.37 -5.64 -4.24
CA HIS A 173 -8.57 -7.08 -4.37
C HIS A 173 -9.13 -7.68 -3.07
N CYS A 174 -8.55 -7.35 -1.92
CA CYS A 174 -9.03 -7.82 -0.62
C CYS A 174 -10.46 -7.35 -0.35
N ALA A 175 -10.76 -6.07 -0.58
CA ALA A 175 -12.09 -5.51 -0.35
C ALA A 175 -13.18 -6.12 -1.25
N LEU A 176 -12.83 -6.54 -2.47
CA LEU A 176 -13.73 -7.23 -3.39
C LEU A 176 -13.89 -8.71 -3.04
N GLN A 177 -12.83 -9.37 -2.58
CA GLN A 177 -12.84 -10.78 -2.23
C GLN A 177 -13.44 -11.06 -0.84
N HIS A 178 -13.33 -10.10 0.08
CA HIS A 178 -13.80 -10.27 1.45
C HIS A 178 -15.33 -10.38 1.50
N SER A 179 -15.84 -11.36 2.24
CA SER A 179 -17.25 -11.75 2.23
C SER A 179 -18.15 -10.84 3.06
N ARG A 180 -17.59 -10.13 4.04
CA ARG A 180 -18.31 -9.18 4.90
C ARG A 180 -18.02 -7.74 4.47
N PRO A 181 -18.95 -6.79 4.68
CA PRO A 181 -18.67 -5.41 4.36
C PRO A 181 -17.61 -4.83 5.30
N LEU A 182 -16.60 -4.20 4.71
CA LEU A 182 -15.62 -3.38 5.44
C LEU A 182 -16.18 -1.95 5.63
N ALA A 183 -15.60 -1.20 6.55
CA ALA A 183 -15.92 0.24 6.72
C ALA A 183 -15.74 1.03 5.42
N GLY A 184 -14.76 0.60 4.62
CA GLY A 184 -14.51 1.09 3.28
C GLY A 184 -13.14 0.66 2.75
N CYS A 185 -12.91 0.93 1.48
CA CYS A 185 -11.64 0.74 0.81
C CYS A 185 -11.16 2.06 0.21
N VAL A 186 -9.93 2.49 0.52
CA VAL A 186 -9.30 3.69 -0.05
C VAL A 186 -8.13 3.28 -0.95
N ALA A 187 -8.23 3.58 -2.24
CA ALA A 187 -7.20 3.27 -3.23
C ALA A 187 -6.62 4.56 -3.82
N VAL A 188 -5.31 4.71 -3.77
CA VAL A 188 -4.60 5.89 -4.31
C VAL A 188 -3.61 5.45 -5.39
N SER A 189 -3.76 5.97 -6.62
CA SER A 189 -2.93 5.64 -7.79
C SER A 189 -2.83 4.13 -8.05
N GLY A 190 -3.94 3.40 -7.91
CA GLY A 190 -3.98 1.94 -7.99
C GLY A 190 -4.51 1.40 -9.32
N TRP A 191 -4.59 0.07 -9.41
CA TRP A 191 -5.29 -0.64 -10.49
C TRP A 191 -5.97 -1.88 -9.90
N LEU A 192 -6.91 -2.49 -10.60
CA LEU A 192 -7.45 -3.80 -10.22
C LEU A 192 -6.52 -4.91 -10.71
N THR A 193 -6.24 -5.93 -9.90
CA THR A 193 -5.57 -7.16 -10.36
C THR A 193 -6.47 -7.95 -11.32
N ALA A 194 -5.93 -8.89 -12.10
CA ALA A 194 -6.75 -9.75 -12.96
C ALA A 194 -7.85 -10.50 -12.19
N SER A 195 -7.53 -11.03 -11.01
CA SER A 195 -8.51 -11.70 -10.14
C SER A 195 -9.55 -10.73 -9.58
N ALA A 196 -9.17 -9.51 -9.18
CA ALA A 196 -10.12 -8.50 -8.73
C ALA A 196 -11.09 -8.08 -9.84
N ARG A 197 -10.60 -7.91 -11.08
CA ARG A 197 -11.46 -7.65 -12.25
C ARG A 197 -12.41 -8.81 -12.52
N ARG A 198 -11.95 -10.05 -12.36
CA ARG A 198 -12.79 -11.24 -12.52
C ARG A 198 -13.93 -11.27 -11.49
N ILE A 199 -13.63 -10.99 -10.21
CA ILE A 199 -14.66 -10.89 -9.15
C ILE A 199 -15.77 -9.89 -9.52
N LEU A 200 -15.41 -8.74 -10.09
CA LEU A 200 -16.37 -7.75 -10.56
C LEU A 200 -17.19 -8.26 -11.75
N SER A 201 -16.52 -8.83 -12.75
CA SER A 201 -17.18 -9.41 -13.95
C SER A 201 -18.13 -10.55 -13.60
N ASP A 202 -17.82 -11.32 -12.56
CA ASP A 202 -18.66 -12.42 -12.05
C ASP A 202 -19.86 -11.91 -11.21
N GLY A 203 -20.03 -10.58 -11.12
CA GLY A 203 -21.22 -9.94 -10.55
C GLY A 203 -21.14 -9.72 -9.06
N TRP A 204 -20.00 -9.22 -8.55
CA TRP A 204 -19.76 -8.85 -7.15
C TRP A 204 -21.01 -8.25 -6.45
N LYS A 205 -21.35 -8.80 -5.28
CA LYS A 205 -22.56 -8.46 -4.51
C LYS A 205 -22.27 -7.81 -3.15
N GLY A 206 -21.02 -7.41 -2.90
CA GLY A 206 -20.65 -6.78 -1.64
C GLY A 206 -21.22 -5.37 -1.51
N SER A 207 -21.12 -4.81 -0.30
CA SER A 207 -21.59 -3.46 0.02
C SER A 207 -20.50 -2.56 0.62
N THR A 208 -19.24 -2.98 0.53
CA THR A 208 -18.09 -2.15 0.91
C THR A 208 -18.07 -0.88 0.06
N SER A 209 -17.92 0.28 0.70
CA SER A 209 -17.79 1.56 0.01
C SER A 209 -16.34 1.78 -0.46
N PHE A 210 -16.15 2.33 -1.66
CA PHE A 210 -14.83 2.56 -2.24
C PHE A 210 -14.59 4.06 -2.47
N LEU A 211 -13.40 4.53 -2.10
CA LEU A 211 -12.86 5.84 -2.48
C LEU A 211 -11.64 5.60 -3.37
N LEU A 212 -11.74 6.00 -4.64
CA LEU A 212 -10.69 5.88 -5.63
C LEU A 212 -10.12 7.27 -5.92
N CYS A 213 -8.81 7.44 -5.73
CA CYS A 213 -8.09 8.69 -5.97
C CYS A 213 -6.99 8.43 -7.00
N HIS A 214 -7.02 9.14 -8.13
CA HIS A 214 -6.03 8.93 -9.20
C HIS A 214 -5.61 10.26 -9.82
N GLY A 215 -4.31 10.38 -10.13
CA GLY A 215 -3.77 11.56 -10.82
C GLY A 215 -4.04 11.48 -12.32
N THR A 216 -4.56 12.55 -12.91
CA THR A 216 -4.83 12.61 -14.37
C THR A 216 -3.56 12.67 -15.23
N ALA A 217 -2.41 12.91 -14.61
CA ALA A 217 -1.09 12.97 -15.25
C ALA A 217 -0.11 11.99 -14.58
N ASP A 218 -0.62 10.92 -13.97
CA ASP A 218 0.21 9.85 -13.40
C ASP A 218 0.90 9.10 -14.56
N ASP A 219 2.23 9.12 -14.56
CA ASP A 219 3.10 8.54 -15.58
C ASP A 219 3.65 7.16 -15.18
N MET A 220 3.20 6.61 -14.05
CA MET A 220 3.58 5.28 -13.56
C MET A 220 2.39 4.32 -13.59
N VAL A 221 1.20 4.81 -13.24
CA VAL A 221 -0.07 4.10 -13.35
C VAL A 221 -1.05 4.99 -14.10
N GLY A 222 -1.32 4.65 -15.36
CA GLY A 222 -2.20 5.38 -16.26
C GLY A 222 -3.58 5.64 -15.64
N PHE A 223 -4.13 6.82 -15.94
CA PHE A 223 -5.45 7.25 -15.46
C PHE A 223 -6.61 6.40 -16.01
N ASP A 224 -6.36 5.59 -17.03
CA ASP A 224 -7.29 4.64 -17.62
C ASP A 224 -7.49 3.36 -16.78
N CYS A 225 -6.62 3.12 -15.78
CA CYS A 225 -6.66 1.93 -14.90
C CYS A 225 -7.93 1.77 -14.06
#